data_AF-A0A0Q6SFB2-F1
#
_entry.id   AF-A0A0Q6SFB2-F1
#
_cell.length_a   1.000
_cell.length_b   1.000
_cell.length_c   1.000
_cell.angle_alpha   90.00
_cell.angle_beta   90.00
_cell.angle_gamma   90.00
#
_symmetry.space_group_name_H-M   'P 1'
#
loop_
_entity.id
_entity.type
_entity.pdbx_description
1 polymer ?
#
loop_
_entity_poly.entity_id
_entity_poly.type
_entity_poly.pdbx_seq_one_letter_code
_entity_poly.pdbx_strand_id
1 'polypeptide(L)'
;MPSDPTLLSASAVALSVSATFTALMKHLHRIGAVSSHAEREIYAEALKIIEQSQGDDDSKLFEHARALIIKQLGPLDVKDEVAD
;
A
#
# COMPACT_ATOMS: atom_id res chain seq x y z
N MET A 1 -6.39 23.16 19.79
CA MET A 1 -6.21 21.76 20.26
C MET A 1 -4.73 21.43 20.13
N PRO A 2 -4.01 21.07 21.19
CA PRO A 2 -2.67 20.53 21.02
C PRO A 2 -2.80 19.16 20.36
N SER A 3 -2.11 18.97 19.24
CA SER A 3 -2.05 17.69 18.54
C SER A 3 -1.56 16.61 19.51
N ASP A 4 -2.30 15.52 19.63
CA ASP A 4 -1.89 14.39 20.48
C ASP A 4 -0.48 13.92 20.03
N PRO A 5 0.53 13.97 20.93
CA PRO A 5 1.90 13.59 20.58
C PRO A 5 2.00 12.14 20.11
N THR A 6 1.10 11.26 20.54
CA THR A 6 1.04 9.86 20.09
C THR A 6 0.56 9.77 18.64
N LEU A 7 -0.48 10.54 18.26
CA LEU A 7 -0.96 10.63 16.88
C LEU A 7 0.10 11.25 15.96
N LEU A 8 0.81 12.27 16.43
CA LEU A 8 1.92 12.87 15.69
C LEU A 8 3.06 11.86 15.46
N SER A 9 3.44 11.11 16.49
CA SER A 9 4.47 10.06 16.39
C SER A 9 4.07 8.96 15.41
N ALA A 10 2.84 8.43 15.52
CA ALA A 10 2.32 7.41 14.61
C ALA A 10 2.27 7.91 13.16
N SER A 11 1.84 9.15 12.95
CA SER A 11 1.82 9.78 11.62
C SER A 11 3.23 9.97 11.04
N ALA A 12 4.19 10.37 11.87
CA ALA A 12 5.58 10.52 11.46
C ALA A 12 6.23 9.17 11.09
N VAL A 13 5.95 8.12 11.86
CA VAL A 13 6.40 6.75 11.54
C VAL A 13 5.78 6.27 10.23
N ALA A 14 4.47 6.41 10.05
CA ALA A 14 3.79 6.01 8.82
C ALA A 14 4.35 6.75 7.58
N LEU A 15 4.62 8.05 7.71
CA LEU A 15 5.24 8.85 6.64
C LEU A 15 6.68 8.39 6.35
N SER A 16 7.48 8.13 7.38
CA SER A 16 8.86 7.65 7.24
C SER A 16 8.93 6.29 6.56
N VAL A 17 8.06 5.35 6.95
CA VAL A 17 7.97 4.02 6.31
C VAL A 17 7.55 4.16 4.86
N SER A 18 6.53 4.97 4.57
CA SER A 18 6.04 5.21 3.20
C SER A 18 7.12 5.81 2.30
N ALA A 19 7.87 6.81 2.80
CA ALA A 19 8.95 7.45 2.06
C ALA A 19 10.10 6.47 1.78
N THR A 20 10.50 5.68 2.78
CA THR A 20 11.56 4.67 2.66
C THR A 20 11.16 3.58 1.68
N PHE A 21 9.93 3.06 1.78
CA PHE A 21 9.41 2.04 0.88
C PHE A 21 9.36 2.55 -0.56
N THR A 22 8.87 3.77 -0.78
CA THR A 22 8.84 4.39 -2.11
C THR A 22 10.25 4.54 -2.70
N ALA A 23 11.22 4.97 -1.90
CA ALA A 23 12.61 5.11 -2.35
C ALA A 23 13.22 3.74 -2.69
N LEU A 24 12.94 2.71 -1.89
CA LEU A 24 13.37 1.33 -2.14
C LEU A 24 12.78 0.78 -3.44
N MET A 25 11.47 0.90 -3.65
CA MET A 25 10.82 0.41 -4.88
C MET A 25 11.36 1.10 -6.12
N LYS A 26 11.55 2.43 -6.07
CA LYS A 26 12.21 3.18 -7.15
C LYS A 26 13.64 2.69 -7.41
N HIS A 27 14.40 2.39 -6.36
CA HIS A 27 15.75 1.86 -6.49
C HIS A 27 15.75 0.48 -7.14
N LEU A 28 14.89 -0.43 -6.67
CA LEU A 28 14.75 -1.80 -7.19
C LEU A 28 14.31 -1.82 -8.65
N HIS A 29 13.37 -0.96 -9.02
CA HIS A 29 12.94 -0.79 -10.41
C HIS A 29 14.09 -0.31 -11.29
N ARG A 30 14.84 0.71 -10.84
CA ARG A 30 15.97 1.29 -11.58
C ARG A 30 17.08 0.28 -11.84
N ILE A 31 17.35 -0.64 -10.92
CA ILE A 31 18.37 -1.68 -11.10
C ILE A 31 17.84 -2.93 -11.83
N GLY A 32 16.55 -2.93 -12.23
CA GLY A 32 15.91 -4.06 -12.92
C GLY A 32 15.62 -5.26 -12.03
N ALA A 33 15.73 -5.13 -10.70
CA ALA A 33 15.44 -6.20 -9.75
C ALA A 33 13.93 -6.46 -9.62
N VAL A 34 13.10 -5.47 -9.94
CA VAL A 34 11.64 -5.56 -9.89
C VAL A 34 11.06 -4.98 -11.17
N SER A 35 10.34 -5.81 -11.92
CA SER A 35 9.55 -5.36 -13.07
C SER A 35 8.26 -4.67 -12.60
N SER A 36 7.61 -3.90 -13.47
CA SER A 36 6.29 -3.30 -13.16
C SER A 36 5.23 -4.34 -12.81
N HIS A 37 5.33 -5.55 -13.37
CA HIS A 37 4.45 -6.66 -13.02
C HIS A 37 4.72 -7.18 -11.60
N ALA A 38 6.00 -7.45 -11.29
CA ALA A 38 6.40 -7.89 -9.95
C ALA A 38 6.06 -6.84 -8.88
N GLU A 39 6.17 -5.54 -9.20
CA GLU A 39 5.73 -4.46 -8.32
C GLU A 39 4.22 -4.53 -8.04
N ARG A 40 3.38 -4.80 -9.05
CA ARG A 40 1.94 -5.00 -8.86
C ARG A 40 1.64 -6.22 -7.98
N GLU A 41 2.35 -7.32 -8.17
CA GLU A 41 2.21 -8.53 -7.33
C GLU A 41 2.54 -8.24 -5.87
N ILE A 42 3.60 -7.47 -5.59
CA ILE A 42 3.97 -7.04 -4.24
C ILE A 42 2.84 -6.26 -3.58
N TYR A 43 2.23 -5.30 -4.30
CA TYR A 43 1.10 -4.54 -3.76
C TYR A 43 -0.15 -5.41 -3.56
N ALA A 44 -0.43 -6.35 -4.48
CA ALA A 44 -1.56 -7.28 -4.34
C ALA A 44 -1.38 -8.22 -3.13
N GLU A 45 -0.17 -8.69 -2.88
CA GLU A 45 0.13 -9.54 -1.73
C GLU A 45 0.05 -8.74 -0.42
N ALA A 46 0.55 -7.50 -0.40
CA ALA A 46 0.38 -6.60 0.74
C ALA A 46 -1.09 -6.36 1.08
N LEU A 47 -1.95 -6.25 0.06
CA LEU A 47 -3.40 -6.12 0.26
C LEU A 47 -4.00 -7.37 0.92
N LYS A 48 -3.65 -8.58 0.45
CA LYS A 48 -4.11 -9.83 1.07
C LYS A 48 -3.68 -9.94 2.52
N ILE A 49 -2.44 -9.55 2.84
CA ILE A 49 -1.93 -9.60 4.22
C ILE A 49 -2.76 -8.69 5.13
N ILE A 50 -3.12 -7.49 4.66
CA ILE A 50 -3.97 -6.56 5.40
C ILE A 50 -5.37 -7.13 5.59
N GLU A 51 -5.97 -7.70 4.54
CA GLU A 51 -7.31 -8.32 4.59
C GLU A 51 -7.33 -9.55 5.52
N GLN A 52 -6.26 -10.35 5.56
CA GLN A 52 -6.12 -11.50 6.46
C GLN A 52 -5.82 -11.09 7.91
N SER A 53 -5.17 -9.95 8.12
CA SER A 53 -4.81 -9.44 9.45
C SER A 53 -5.96 -8.65 10.10
N GLN A 54 -7.04 -8.39 9.37
CA GLN A 54 -8.12 -7.49 9.79
C GLN A 54 -8.91 -7.99 11.02
N GLY A 55 -8.93 -9.30 11.29
CA GLY A 55 -9.58 -9.86 12.49
C GLY A 55 -10.99 -9.28 12.76
N ASP A 56 -11.36 -9.17 14.04
CA ASP A 56 -12.57 -8.47 14.53
C ASP A 56 -12.25 -6.99 14.85
N ASP A 57 -11.27 -6.38 14.18
CA ASP A 57 -10.88 -5.00 14.46
C ASP A 57 -11.78 -4.00 13.72
N ASP A 58 -12.70 -3.39 14.47
CA ASP A 58 -13.60 -2.30 14.04
C ASP A 58 -12.86 -0.99 13.73
N SER A 59 -11.53 -0.97 13.84
CA SER A 59 -10.73 0.19 13.46
C SER A 59 -10.77 0.39 11.94
N LYS A 60 -11.20 1.58 11.48
CA LYS A 60 -11.12 2.00 10.07
C LYS A 60 -9.68 2.08 9.52
N LEU A 61 -8.69 1.69 10.31
CA LEU A 61 -7.27 1.67 9.98
C LEU A 61 -6.99 0.74 8.80
N PHE A 62 -7.59 -0.46 8.80
CA PHE A 62 -7.44 -1.43 7.71
C PHE A 62 -8.09 -0.93 6.41
N GLU A 63 -9.23 -0.24 6.48
CA GLU A 63 -9.86 0.41 5.33
C GLU A 63 -8.95 1.49 4.72
N HIS A 64 -8.30 2.29 5.57
CA HIS A 64 -7.38 3.34 5.12
C HIS A 64 -6.11 2.76 4.49
N ALA A 65 -5.55 1.70 5.07
CA ALA A 65 -4.39 1.00 4.49
C ALA A 65 -4.74 0.40 3.12
N ARG A 66 -5.91 -0.23 2.99
CA ARG A 66 -6.43 -0.77 1.72
C ARG A 66 -6.58 0.31 0.64
N ALA A 67 -7.17 1.45 0.98
CA ALA A 67 -7.35 2.55 0.04
C ALA A 67 -6.02 3.12 -0.50
N LEU A 68 -4.98 3.17 0.35
CA LEU A 68 -3.65 3.62 -0.06
C LEU A 68 -2.99 2.66 -1.05
N ILE A 69 -3.13 1.35 -0.83
CA ILE A 69 -2.57 0.34 -1.74
C ILE A 69 -3.31 0.33 -3.08
N ILE A 70 -4.63 0.43 -3.07
CA ILE A 70 -5.44 0.53 -4.30
C ILE A 70 -5.01 1.75 -5.13
N LYS A 71 -4.79 2.90 -4.48
CA LYS A 71 -4.30 4.10 -5.17
C LYS A 71 -2.94 3.87 -5.84
N GLN A 72 -2.06 3.09 -5.21
CA GLN A 72 -0.73 2.79 -5.72
C GLN A 72 -0.75 1.76 -6.87
N LEU A 73 -1.68 0.81 -6.83
CA LEU A 73 -1.93 -0.13 -7.94
C LEU A 73 -2.42 0.57 -9.22
N GLY A 74 -3.03 1.75 -9.07
CA GLY A 74 -3.69 2.47 -10.16
C GLY A 74 -5.00 1.79 -10.57
N PRO A 75 -5.68 2.27 -11.62
CA PRO A 75 -6.82 1.55 -12.16
C PRO A 75 -6.34 0.16 -12.59
N LEU A 76 -6.90 -0.89 -11.96
CA LEU A 76 -6.91 -2.21 -12.57
C LEU A 76 -7.51 -1.99 -13.96
N ASP A 77 -6.74 -2.26 -15.02
CA ASP A 77 -7.25 -2.19 -16.37
C ASP A 77 -8.24 -3.35 -16.52
N VAL A 78 -9.51 -3.11 -16.16
CA VAL A 78 -10.64 -4.02 -16.35
C VAL A 78 -10.99 -4.03 -17.85
N LYS A 79 -10.03 -4.39 -18.69
CA LYS A 79 -10.18 -4.43 -20.15
C LYS A 79 -9.89 -5.79 -20.79
N ASP A 80 -9.68 -6.84 -20.00
CA ASP A 80 -9.42 -8.17 -20.57
C ASP A 80 -10.53 -9.23 -20.36
N GLU A 81 -11.72 -8.87 -19.86
CA GLU A 81 -12.84 -9.83 -19.79
C GLU A 81 -14.21 -9.21 -20.08
N VAL A 82 -14.41 -8.66 -21.29
CA VAL A 82 -15.69 -8.76 -22.02
C VAL A 82 -15.41 -8.78 -23.52
N ALA A 83 -14.88 -9.89 -23.99
CA ALA A 83 -14.89 -10.26 -25.41
C ALA A 83 -15.30 -11.73 -25.51
N ASP A 84 -16.60 -11.97 -25.36
CA ASP A 84 -17.38 -12.89 -26.20
C ASP A 84 -18.89 -12.56 -26.06
#